data_AF-A0A2H9T1S4-F1
#
_entry.id   AF-A0A2H9T1S4-F1
#
_cell.length_a   1.000
_cell.length_b   1.000
_cell.length_c   1.000
_cell.angle_alpha   90.00
_cell.angle_beta   90.00
_cell.angle_gamma   90.00
#
_symmetry.space_group_name_H-M   'P 1'
#
loop_
_entity.id
_entity.type
_entity.pdbx_description
1 polymer ?
#
loop_
_entity_poly.entity_id
_entity_poly.type
_entity_poly.pdbx_seq_one_letter_code
_entity_poly.pdbx_strand_id
1 'polypeptide(L)'
;MIKKILKIFAILILGAFGGLIFQFFLFPYLITSPYFENFEFIKILKERQVIINPKEEIIVQENIALEKAIEKVEKSLVGVKTKTKEGKILEGSGFIISSDGLMVTLSDLLPAGSEINFFVGGETLHLVDGEGKILKRDSTQNLVLVKLEKESLI
;
A
#
# COMPACT_ATOMS: atom_id res chain seq x y z
N MET A 1 65.74 2.96 -40.35
CA MET A 1 64.51 2.60 -39.62
C MET A 1 64.10 3.66 -38.59
N ILE A 2 65.03 4.25 -37.83
CA ILE A 2 64.75 5.26 -36.77
C ILE A 2 63.93 6.49 -37.24
N LYS A 3 64.13 7.00 -38.46
CA LYS A 3 63.37 8.13 -39.01
C LYS A 3 61.88 7.82 -39.22
N LYS A 4 61.54 6.56 -39.54
CA LYS A 4 60.13 6.12 -39.68
C LYS A 4 59.45 5.99 -38.32
N ILE A 5 60.17 5.48 -37.32
CA ILE A 5 59.66 5.38 -35.93
C ILE A 5 59.39 6.77 -35.34
N LEU A 6 60.29 7.73 -35.57
CA LEU A 6 60.13 9.10 -35.08
C LEU A 6 58.94 9.80 -35.73
N LYS A 7 58.69 9.54 -37.02
CA LYS A 7 57.51 10.08 -37.73
C LYS A 7 56.20 9.53 -37.17
N ILE A 8 56.14 8.23 -36.86
CA ILE A 8 54.96 7.61 -36.24
C ILE A 8 54.74 8.18 -34.84
N PHE A 9 55.80 8.34 -34.06
CA PHE A 9 55.72 8.91 -32.71
C PHE A 9 55.24 10.36 -32.72
N ALA A 10 55.71 11.17 -33.68
CA ALA A 10 55.24 12.54 -33.86
C ALA A 10 53.74 12.61 -34.23
N ILE A 11 53.25 11.72 -35.09
CA ILE A 11 51.83 11.63 -35.45
C ILE A 11 50.99 11.22 -34.23
N LEU A 12 51.47 10.29 -33.41
CA LEU A 12 50.79 9.85 -32.19
C LEU A 12 50.65 11.00 -31.18
N ILE A 13 51.73 11.76 -30.96
CA ILE A 13 51.73 12.92 -30.06
C ILE A 13 50.77 13.99 -30.59
N LEU A 14 50.80 14.30 -31.88
CA LEU A 14 49.87 15.24 -32.50
C LEU A 14 48.40 14.80 -32.35
N GLY A 15 48.13 13.50 -32.50
CA GLY A 15 46.80 12.94 -32.24
C GLY A 15 46.37 13.08 -30.79
N ALA A 16 47.26 12.80 -29.84
CA ALA A 16 46.99 12.93 -28.41
C ALA A 16 46.71 14.40 -28.02
N PHE A 17 47.51 15.33 -28.52
CA PHE A 17 47.27 16.76 -28.33
C PHE A 17 45.96 17.22 -28.99
N GLY A 18 45.65 16.73 -30.19
CA GLY A 18 44.37 16.99 -30.86
C GLY A 18 43.17 16.52 -30.05
N GLY A 19 43.25 15.32 -29.46
CA GLY A 19 42.21 14.79 -28.57
C GLY A 19 42.03 15.63 -27.30
N LEU A 20 43.12 16.09 -26.68
CA LEU A 20 43.06 16.98 -25.51
C LEU A 20 42.41 18.32 -25.85
N ILE A 21 42.82 18.96 -26.95
CA ILE A 21 42.22 20.23 -27.39
C ILE A 21 40.73 20.04 -27.70
N PHE A 22 40.36 18.92 -28.33
CA PHE A 22 38.96 18.62 -28.60
C PHE A 22 38.14 18.51 -27.31
N GLN A 23 38.64 17.76 -26.32
CA GLN A 23 37.95 17.52 -25.05
C GLN A 23 37.81 18.78 -24.19
N PHE A 24 38.85 19.62 -24.13
CA PHE A 24 38.86 20.78 -23.24
C PHE A 24 38.29 22.05 -23.86
N PHE A 25 38.36 22.22 -25.19
CA PHE A 25 37.98 23.47 -25.84
C PHE A 25 36.81 23.30 -26.83
N LEU A 26 36.89 22.37 -27.79
CA LEU A 26 35.82 22.22 -28.78
C LEU A 26 34.55 21.60 -28.18
N PHE A 27 34.69 20.57 -27.37
CA PHE A 27 33.54 19.83 -26.84
C PHE A 27 32.65 20.69 -25.93
N PRO A 28 33.18 21.48 -24.97
CA PRO A 28 32.36 22.42 -24.20
C PRO A 28 31.69 23.49 -25.07
N TYR A 29 32.39 23.99 -26.11
CA TYR A 29 31.84 24.95 -27.05
C TYR A 29 30.65 24.39 -27.85
N LEU A 30 30.77 23.13 -28.31
CA LEU A 30 29.72 22.43 -29.05
C LEU A 30 28.47 22.15 -28.20
N ILE A 31 28.62 21.84 -26.90
CA ILE A 31 27.48 21.58 -26.01
C ILE A 31 26.78 22.88 -25.56
N THR A 32 27.53 23.99 -25.47
CA THR A 32 27.01 25.27 -24.95
C THR A 32 26.39 26.14 -26.05
N SER A 33 26.80 25.97 -27.30
CA SER A 33 26.30 26.78 -28.41
C SER A 33 24.89 26.31 -28.87
N PRO A 34 23.89 27.21 -28.94
CA PRO A 34 22.52 26.87 -29.36
C PRO A 34 22.42 26.30 -30.78
N TYR A 35 23.40 26.60 -31.64
CA TYR A 35 23.44 26.13 -33.02
C TYR A 35 23.66 24.62 -33.14
N PHE A 36 24.35 24.00 -32.18
CA PHE A 36 24.71 22.58 -32.23
C PHE A 36 23.85 21.69 -31.33
N GLU A 37 22.94 22.29 -30.55
CA GLU A 37 22.05 21.58 -29.62
C GLU A 37 21.05 20.63 -30.32
N ASN A 38 20.75 20.89 -31.59
CA ASN A 38 19.83 20.07 -32.38
C ASN A 38 20.46 18.81 -32.98
N PHE A 39 21.78 18.64 -32.93
CA PHE A 39 22.42 17.43 -33.42
C PHE A 39 22.24 16.28 -32.41
N GLU A 40 21.79 15.14 -32.91
CA GLU A 40 21.46 13.95 -32.11
C GLU A 40 22.64 13.46 -31.26
N PHE A 41 23.87 13.53 -31.78
CA PHE A 41 25.07 13.15 -31.04
C PHE A 41 25.38 14.09 -29.87
N ILE A 42 25.06 15.39 -29.97
CA ILE A 42 25.25 16.36 -28.88
C ILE A 42 24.21 16.13 -27.78
N LYS A 43 22.97 15.83 -28.15
CA LYS A 43 21.91 15.48 -27.20
C LYS A 43 22.29 14.26 -26.38
N ILE A 44 22.72 13.18 -27.01
CA ILE A 44 23.16 11.95 -26.31
C ILE A 44 24.32 12.23 -25.35
N LEU A 45 25.24 13.11 -25.71
CA LEU A 45 26.41 13.45 -24.88
C LEU A 45 26.07 14.41 -23.72
N LYS A 46 25.09 15.31 -23.91
CA LYS A 46 24.57 16.24 -22.89
C LYS A 46 23.63 15.53 -21.91
N GLU A 47 22.80 14.65 -22.43
CA GLU A 47 21.78 13.88 -21.73
C GLU A 47 22.32 12.58 -21.14
N ARG A 48 23.48 12.60 -20.47
CA ARG A 48 23.79 11.55 -19.47
C ARG A 48 22.79 11.69 -18.33
N GLN A 49 21.54 11.29 -18.59
CA GLN A 49 20.40 11.40 -17.70
C GLN A 49 20.71 10.54 -16.49
N VAL A 50 21.03 11.20 -15.38
CA VAL A 50 20.96 10.56 -14.07
C VAL A 50 19.47 10.28 -13.87
N ILE A 51 19.06 9.04 -14.09
CA ILE A 51 17.71 8.58 -13.78
C ILE A 51 17.59 8.59 -12.26
N ILE A 52 17.10 9.70 -11.71
CA ILE A 52 16.72 9.80 -10.30
C ILE A 52 15.33 9.17 -10.21
N ASN A 53 15.28 7.89 -9.87
CA ASN A 53 14.01 7.27 -9.51
C ASN A 53 13.52 7.95 -8.21
N PRO A 54 12.33 8.59 -8.21
CA PRO A 54 11.79 9.15 -6.98
C PRO A 54 11.60 8.01 -5.97
N LYS A 55 12.27 8.11 -4.82
CA LYS A 55 12.07 7.17 -3.72
C LYS A 55 10.83 7.63 -2.96
N GLU A 56 9.75 6.88 -3.04
CA GLU A 56 8.62 7.07 -2.14
C GLU A 56 9.04 6.66 -0.73
N GLU A 57 9.32 7.63 0.13
CA GLU A 57 9.64 7.39 1.54
C GLU A 57 8.36 7.47 2.36
N ILE A 58 7.84 6.32 2.76
CA ILE A 58 6.70 6.25 3.68
C ILE A 58 7.24 6.43 5.09
N ILE A 59 7.15 7.65 5.62
CA ILE A 59 7.45 7.93 7.03
C ILE A 59 6.28 7.43 7.87
N VAL A 60 6.42 6.24 8.46
CA VAL A 60 5.42 5.66 9.36
C VAL A 60 5.65 6.19 10.76
N GLN A 61 4.80 7.12 11.20
CA GLN A 61 4.74 7.54 12.61
C GLN A 61 3.77 6.62 13.35
N GLU A 62 4.13 6.19 14.56
CA GLU A 62 3.39 5.17 15.34
C GLU A 62 1.90 5.51 15.53
N ASN A 63 1.60 6.77 15.87
CA ASN A 63 0.22 7.24 16.04
C ASN A 63 -0.60 7.12 14.73
N ILE A 64 0.01 7.46 13.60
CA ILE A 64 -0.63 7.38 12.28
C ILE A 64 -0.83 5.91 11.88
N ALA A 65 0.09 5.03 12.25
CA ALA A 65 -0.02 3.60 11.97
C ALA A 65 -1.19 2.98 12.75
N LEU A 66 -1.36 3.34 14.02
CA LEU A 66 -2.46 2.86 14.86
C LEU A 66 -3.81 3.38 14.35
N GLU A 67 -3.92 4.67 14.05
CA GLU A 67 -5.14 5.29 13.52
C GLU A 67 -5.56 4.61 12.21
N LYS A 68 -4.63 4.41 11.28
CA LYS A 68 -4.89 3.70 10.02
C LYS A 68 -5.26 2.23 10.23
N ALA A 69 -4.71 1.57 11.25
CA ALA A 69 -5.08 0.20 11.56
C ALA A 69 -6.52 0.12 12.09
N ILE A 70 -6.91 1.05 12.96
CA ILE A 70 -8.28 1.16 13.47
C ILE A 70 -9.25 1.45 12.32
N GLU A 71 -8.98 2.47 11.50
CA GLU A 71 -9.82 2.86 10.36
C GLU A 71 -10.05 1.70 9.37
N LYS A 72 -9.02 0.87 9.16
CA LYS A 72 -9.13 -0.32 8.29
C LYS A 72 -9.99 -1.43 8.89
N VAL A 73 -10.01 -1.57 10.21
CA VAL A 73 -10.66 -2.69 10.91
C VAL A 73 -12.06 -2.33 11.40
N GLU A 74 -12.35 -1.04 11.61
CA GLU A 74 -13.61 -0.53 12.13
C GLU A 74 -14.83 -1.06 11.37
N LYS A 75 -14.74 -1.14 10.03
CA LYS A 75 -15.82 -1.65 9.19
C LYS A 75 -16.15 -3.13 9.39
N SER A 76 -15.19 -3.91 9.88
CA SER A 76 -15.37 -5.35 10.17
C SER A 76 -15.83 -5.61 11.61
N LEU A 77 -15.84 -4.60 12.47
CA LEU A 77 -16.28 -4.71 13.85
C LEU A 77 -17.81 -4.57 13.95
N VAL A 78 -18.43 -5.43 14.75
CA VAL A 78 -19.87 -5.42 14.99
C VAL A 78 -20.13 -5.26 16.47
N GLY A 79 -20.94 -4.28 16.85
CA GLY A 79 -21.44 -4.18 18.22
C GLY A 79 -22.49 -5.25 18.48
N VAL A 80 -22.45 -5.90 19.64
CA VAL A 80 -23.45 -6.90 20.06
C VAL A 80 -24.10 -6.44 21.34
N LYS A 81 -25.43 -6.36 21.35
CA LYS A 81 -26.21 -6.10 22.55
C LYS A 81 -27.32 -7.12 22.66
N THR A 82 -27.36 -7.78 23.81
CA THR A 82 -28.29 -8.86 24.06
C THR A 82 -29.04 -8.61 25.35
N LYS A 83 -30.37 -8.72 25.29
CA LYS A 83 -31.24 -8.67 26.46
C LYS A 83 -31.71 -10.08 26.78
N THR A 84 -31.23 -10.59 27.90
CA THR A 84 -31.59 -11.92 28.41
C THR A 84 -33.04 -11.95 28.89
N LYS A 85 -33.63 -13.15 29.02
CA LYS A 85 -34.98 -13.34 29.59
C LYS A 85 -35.10 -12.83 31.03
N GLU A 86 -34.00 -12.83 31.77
CA GLU A 86 -33.91 -12.32 33.14
C GLU A 86 -33.77 -10.79 33.19
N GLY A 87 -33.77 -10.11 32.03
CA GLY A 87 -33.65 -8.66 31.92
C GLY A 87 -32.21 -8.13 31.98
N LYS A 88 -31.21 -8.99 32.16
CA LYS A 88 -29.79 -8.61 32.10
C LYS A 88 -29.41 -8.22 30.68
N ILE A 89 -28.69 -7.11 30.55
CA ILE A 89 -28.10 -6.64 29.29
C ILE A 89 -26.65 -7.13 29.22
N LEU A 90 -26.30 -7.75 28.09
CA LEU A 90 -24.94 -8.15 27.75
C LEU A 90 -24.50 -7.32 26.55
N GLU A 91 -23.33 -6.69 26.65
CA GLU A 91 -22.76 -5.88 25.58
C GLU A 91 -21.35 -6.38 25.27
N GLY A 92 -21.00 -6.34 23.99
CA GLY A 92 -19.69 -6.77 23.52
C GLY A 92 -19.53 -6.51 22.04
N SER A 93 -18.56 -7.18 21.44
CA SER A 93 -18.25 -7.05 20.03
C SER A 93 -18.19 -8.41 19.35
N GLY A 94 -18.33 -8.39 18.04
CA GLY A 94 -17.95 -9.48 17.17
C GLY A 94 -17.25 -8.95 15.94
N PHE A 95 -16.85 -9.88 15.09
CA PHE A 95 -16.02 -9.60 13.93
C PHE A 95 -16.59 -10.27 12.71
N ILE A 96 -16.77 -9.52 11.63
CA ILE A 96 -17.13 -10.07 10.33
C ILE A 96 -15.88 -10.70 9.72
N ILE A 97 -15.95 -12.00 9.47
CA ILE A 97 -14.83 -12.80 8.95
C ILE A 97 -14.89 -13.01 7.43
N SER A 98 -16.04 -12.71 6.80
CA SER A 98 -16.22 -12.84 5.36
C SER A 98 -17.24 -11.82 4.84
N SER A 99 -17.03 -11.35 3.61
CA SER A 99 -17.84 -10.33 2.94
C SER A 99 -19.28 -10.76 2.69
N ASP A 100 -19.55 -12.07 2.73
CA ASP A 100 -20.91 -12.61 2.65
C ASP A 100 -21.70 -12.43 3.96
N GLY A 101 -21.11 -11.86 5.01
CA GLY A 101 -21.79 -11.59 6.28
C GLY A 101 -21.63 -12.68 7.34
N LEU A 102 -20.65 -13.57 7.20
CA LEU A 102 -20.26 -14.43 8.31
C LEU A 102 -19.55 -13.62 9.38
N MET A 103 -20.00 -13.77 10.62
CA MET A 103 -19.53 -13.06 11.80
C MET A 103 -19.25 -14.05 12.93
N VAL A 104 -18.20 -13.79 13.71
CA VAL A 104 -17.86 -14.52 14.92
C VAL A 104 -17.98 -13.61 16.12
N THR A 105 -18.54 -14.12 17.21
CA THR A 105 -18.53 -13.46 18.53
C THR A 105 -18.50 -14.52 19.63
N LEU A 106 -18.58 -14.07 20.88
CA LEU A 106 -18.58 -14.95 22.05
C LEU A 106 -19.95 -15.64 22.20
N SER A 107 -19.92 -16.93 22.51
CA SER A 107 -21.14 -17.70 22.75
C SER A 107 -21.95 -17.14 23.93
N ASP A 108 -21.27 -16.65 24.96
CA ASP A 108 -21.89 -16.07 26.15
C ASP A 108 -22.65 -14.76 25.88
N LEU A 109 -22.31 -14.04 24.80
CA LEU A 109 -23.02 -12.82 24.40
C LEU A 109 -24.37 -13.12 23.74
N LEU A 110 -24.59 -14.36 23.30
CA LEU A 110 -25.77 -14.77 22.54
C LEU A 110 -26.50 -15.95 23.22
N PRO A 111 -26.98 -15.82 24.47
CA PRO A 111 -27.73 -16.89 25.14
C PRO A 111 -28.99 -17.31 24.37
N ALA A 112 -29.46 -18.54 24.59
CA ALA A 112 -30.63 -19.04 23.87
C ALA A 112 -31.92 -18.31 24.30
N GLY A 113 -32.70 -17.86 23.31
CA GLY A 113 -34.00 -17.21 23.55
C GLY A 113 -33.93 -15.80 24.13
N SER A 114 -32.80 -15.11 23.96
CA SER A 114 -32.65 -13.68 24.23
C SER A 114 -32.94 -12.83 23.00
N GLU A 115 -33.29 -11.57 23.22
CA GLU A 115 -33.41 -10.57 22.17
C GLU A 115 -32.00 -10.02 21.87
N ILE A 116 -31.59 -10.10 20.60
CA ILE A 116 -30.21 -9.82 20.18
C ILE A 116 -30.23 -8.76 19.08
N ASN A 117 -29.44 -7.72 19.30
CA ASN A 117 -29.25 -6.60 18.39
C ASN A 117 -27.77 -6.50 18.00
N PHE A 118 -27.51 -6.42 16.70
CA PHE A 118 -26.20 -6.18 16.13
C PHE A 118 -26.10 -4.75 15.64
N PHE A 119 -24.96 -4.10 15.84
CA PHE A 119 -24.69 -2.75 15.36
C PHE A 119 -23.57 -2.80 14.33
N VAL A 120 -23.90 -2.52 13.07
CA VAL A 120 -22.94 -2.58 11.95
C VAL A 120 -22.99 -1.26 11.20
N GLY A 121 -21.86 -0.53 11.14
CA GLY A 121 -21.76 0.72 10.38
C GLY A 121 -22.74 1.82 10.82
N GLY A 122 -23.15 1.82 12.10
CA GLY A 122 -24.13 2.76 12.64
C GLY A 122 -25.61 2.35 12.48
N GLU A 123 -25.89 1.24 11.79
CA GLU A 123 -27.22 0.66 11.67
C GLU A 123 -27.44 -0.45 12.71
N THR A 124 -28.68 -0.63 13.15
CA THR A 124 -29.07 -1.72 14.06
C THR A 124 -29.75 -2.83 13.28
N LEU A 125 -29.25 -4.05 13.40
CA LEU A 125 -29.83 -5.27 12.84
C LEU A 125 -30.38 -6.15 13.96
N HIS A 126 -31.62 -6.61 13.80
CA HIS A 126 -32.33 -7.41 14.79
C HIS A 126 -32.34 -8.88 14.39
N LEU A 127 -31.80 -9.76 15.25
CA LEU A 127 -31.76 -11.20 14.96
C LEU A 127 -33.17 -11.81 14.88
N VAL A 128 -34.14 -11.21 15.57
CA VAL A 128 -35.54 -11.68 15.61
C VAL A 128 -36.27 -11.43 14.28
N ASP A 129 -35.84 -10.44 13.50
CA ASP A 129 -36.51 -10.02 12.26
C ASP A 129 -36.01 -10.76 11.01
N GLY A 130 -35.23 -11.83 11.20
CA GLY A 130 -34.66 -12.62 10.10
C GLY A 130 -33.37 -12.05 9.51
N GLU A 131 -32.86 -10.95 10.08
CA GLU A 131 -31.64 -10.26 9.62
C GLU A 131 -30.35 -10.97 10.09
N GLY A 132 -30.47 -12.04 10.87
CA GLY A 132 -29.34 -12.87 11.28
C GLY A 132 -29.72 -14.28 11.69
N LYS A 133 -28.82 -15.24 11.44
CA LYS A 133 -28.98 -16.66 11.76
C LYS A 133 -27.74 -17.20 12.48
N ILE A 134 -27.94 -17.85 13.63
CA ILE A 134 -26.87 -18.59 14.30
C ILE A 134 -26.62 -19.88 13.51
N LEU A 135 -25.41 -20.05 12.98
CA LEU A 135 -25.02 -21.22 12.19
C LEU A 135 -24.44 -22.33 13.06
N LYS A 136 -23.56 -21.96 14.00
CA LYS A 136 -22.86 -22.92 14.86
C LYS A 136 -22.47 -22.26 16.17
N ARG A 137 -22.52 -23.03 17.25
CA ARG A 137 -22.01 -22.65 18.57
C ARG A 137 -20.99 -23.66 19.03
N ASP A 138 -19.86 -23.18 19.53
CA ASP A 138 -18.84 -23.96 20.21
C ASP A 138 -18.78 -23.50 21.68
N SER A 139 -19.37 -24.30 22.57
CA SER A 139 -19.37 -24.06 24.00
C SER A 139 -18.02 -24.35 24.66
N THR A 140 -17.14 -25.12 24.03
CA THR A 140 -15.81 -25.42 24.58
C THR A 140 -14.85 -24.27 24.38
N GLN A 141 -14.95 -23.57 23.24
CA GLN A 141 -14.11 -22.42 22.92
C GLN A 141 -14.79 -21.06 23.16
N ASN A 142 -16.04 -21.06 23.63
CA ASN A 142 -16.88 -19.87 23.82
C ASN A 142 -17.03 -19.03 22.53
N LEU A 143 -17.26 -19.70 21.40
CA LEU A 143 -17.42 -19.04 20.10
C LEU A 143 -18.78 -19.36 19.49
N VAL A 144 -19.30 -18.41 18.74
CA VAL A 144 -20.52 -18.60 17.97
C VAL A 144 -20.37 -17.92 16.62
N LEU A 145 -20.76 -18.67 15.59
CA LEU A 145 -20.78 -18.24 14.21
C LEU A 145 -22.20 -17.81 13.84
N VAL A 146 -22.32 -16.59 13.37
CA VAL A 146 -23.58 -15.95 12.96
C VAL A 146 -23.46 -15.56 11.50
N LYS A 147 -24.53 -15.75 10.74
CA LYS A 147 -24.70 -15.22 9.39
C LYS A 147 -25.60 -14.00 9.49
N LEU A 148 -25.12 -12.84 9.07
CA LEU A 148 -25.90 -11.63 8.93
C LEU A 148 -26.44 -11.58 7.50
N GLU A 149 -27.76 -11.42 7.34
CA GLU A 149 -28.42 -11.35 6.04
C GLU A 149 -28.54 -9.89 5.62
N LYS A 150 -27.45 -9.33 5.06
CA LYS A 150 -27.42 -7.97 4.49
C LYS A 150 -26.68 -8.00 3.15
N GLU A 151 -27.21 -7.28 2.16
CA GLU A 151 -26.70 -7.30 0.77
C GLU A 151 -25.28 -6.74 0.61
N SER A 152 -24.77 -6.00 1.60
CA SER A 152 -23.37 -5.57 1.66
C SER A 152 -22.99 -5.14 3.08
N LEU A 153 -21.96 -5.77 3.67
CA LEU A 153 -21.53 -5.54 5.05
C LEU A 153 -20.13 -4.91 5.16
N ILE A 154 -19.28 -5.06 4.14
CA ILE A 154 -17.91 -4.51 4.07
C ILE A 154 -17.60 -4.10 2.63
#